data_AF-A0A645CJW1-F1
#
_entry.id   AF-A0A645CJW1-F1
#
_cell.length_a   1.000
_cell.length_b   1.000
_cell.length_c   1.000
_cell.angle_alpha   90.00
_cell.angle_beta   90.00
_cell.angle_gamma   90.00
#
_symmetry.space_group_name_H-M   'P 1'
#
loop_
_entity.id
_entity.type
_entity.pdbx_description
1 polymer ?
#
loop_
_entity_poly.entity_id
_entity_poly.type
_entity_poly.pdbx_seq_one_letter_code
_entity_poly.pdbx_strand_id
1 'polypeptide(L)'
;MSGNILGPIIYFLGWNIIRMAFMWYTQEFGYKAGSKITEDLSGGLLQDITKGASILGMFILGSLVNRWVSISFAPTVSTVKLDKGAYIEWDKLPAGAEGIKSALEQQAAGLSLTSSKVTTLQDNLDSLIPGLAALCLTLFCMWLLKKKVSPIIIILGLFVVGIVFHLIGLM
;
A
#
# COMPACT_ATOMS: atom_id res chain seq x y z
N MET A 1 -2.66 -0.01 -16.85
CA MET A 1 -3.40 -1.06 -17.56
C MET A 1 -3.15 -0.92 -19.05
N SER A 2 -2.14 -1.63 -19.56
CA SER A 2 -2.00 -1.82 -21.01
C SER A 2 -3.16 -2.71 -21.44
N GLY A 3 -3.97 -2.27 -22.41
CA GLY A 3 -5.21 -2.92 -22.86
C GLY A 3 -4.98 -4.23 -23.62
N ASN A 4 -4.11 -5.10 -23.09
CA ASN A 4 -3.80 -6.39 -23.70
C ASN A 4 -4.80 -7.46 -23.25
N ILE A 5 -5.60 -7.94 -24.20
CA ILE A 5 -6.59 -9.01 -24.01
C ILE A 5 -5.96 -10.33 -23.54
N LEU A 6 -4.65 -10.50 -23.73
CA LEU A 6 -3.92 -11.66 -23.21
C LEU A 6 -3.93 -11.71 -21.68
N GLY A 7 -4.01 -10.59 -20.97
CA GLY A 7 -4.05 -10.56 -19.51
C GLY A 7 -5.25 -11.36 -18.94
N PRO A 8 -6.50 -10.99 -19.29
CA PRO A 8 -7.69 -11.74 -18.90
C PRO A 8 -7.69 -13.21 -19.33
N ILE A 9 -7.17 -13.53 -20.53
CA ILE A 9 -7.12 -14.91 -21.05
C ILE A 9 -6.13 -15.77 -20.25
N ILE A 10 -4.93 -15.24 -19.96
CA ILE A 10 -3.93 -15.93 -19.15
C ILE A 10 -4.44 -16.13 -17.72
N TYR A 11 -5.11 -15.12 -17.14
CA TYR A 11 -5.74 -15.26 -15.83
C TYR A 11 -6.82 -16.36 -15.85
N PHE A 12 -7.71 -16.36 -16.84
CA PHE A 12 -8.78 -17.34 -16.97
C PHE A 12 -8.24 -18.77 -17.09
N LEU A 13 -7.32 -19.01 -18.03
CA LEU A 13 -6.74 -20.35 -18.25
C LEU A 13 -5.86 -20.78 -17.08
N GLY A 14 -4.95 -19.92 -16.62
CA GLY A 14 -4.04 -20.21 -15.53
C GLY A 14 -4.77 -20.52 -14.23
N TRP A 15 -5.75 -19.69 -13.86
CA TRP A 15 -6.56 -19.92 -12.67
C TRP A 15 -7.40 -21.20 -12.78
N ASN A 16 -8.02 -21.47 -13.94
CA ASN A 16 -8.80 -22.69 -14.12
C ASN A 16 -7.95 -23.95 -14.04
N ILE A 17 -6.75 -23.96 -14.63
CA ILE A 17 -5.83 -25.10 -14.56
C ILE A 17 -5.39 -25.35 -13.12
N ILE A 18 -4.94 -24.31 -12.41
CA ILE A 18 -4.53 -24.43 -11.00
C ILE A 18 -5.69 -24.94 -10.15
N ARG A 19 -6.91 -24.40 -10.35
CA ARG A 19 -8.11 -24.84 -9.64
C ARG A 19 -8.42 -26.31 -9.92
N MET A 20 -8.38 -26.74 -11.19
CA MET A 20 -8.69 -28.12 -11.57
C MET A 20 -7.66 -29.10 -11.02
N ALA A 21 -6.37 -28.76 -11.10
CA ALA A 21 -5.29 -29.56 -10.53
C ALA A 21 -5.42 -29.67 -9.00
N PHE A 22 -5.69 -28.55 -8.32
CA PHE A 22 -5.92 -28.55 -6.87
C PHE A 22 -7.12 -29.43 -6.50
N MET A 23 -8.26 -29.25 -7.18
CA MET A 23 -9.46 -30.06 -6.94
C MET A 23 -9.19 -31.55 -7.13
N TRP A 24 -8.54 -31.96 -8.22
CA TRP A 24 -8.18 -33.36 -8.44
C TRP A 24 -7.31 -33.89 -7.30
N TYR A 25 -6.23 -33.19 -6.94
CA TYR A 25 -5.33 -33.64 -5.87
C TYR A 25 -6.06 -33.78 -4.53
N THR A 26 -6.85 -32.78 -4.13
CA THR A 26 -7.66 -32.86 -2.91
C THR A 26 -8.69 -33.97 -2.95
N GLN A 27 -9.27 -34.23 -4.12
CA GLN A 27 -10.26 -35.29 -4.31
C GLN A 27 -9.62 -36.67 -4.18
N GLU A 28 -8.46 -36.89 -4.81
CA GLU A 28 -7.72 -38.15 -4.70
C GLU A 28 -7.20 -38.39 -3.27
N PHE A 29 -6.74 -37.35 -2.58
CA PHE A 29 -6.40 -37.40 -1.15
C PHE A 29 -7.63 -37.79 -0.31
N GLY A 30 -8.78 -37.15 -0.55
CA GLY A 30 -10.03 -37.48 0.12
C GLY A 30 -10.47 -38.93 -0.10
N TYR A 31 -10.35 -39.43 -1.33
CA TYR A 31 -10.68 -40.83 -1.65
C TYR A 31 -9.72 -41.83 -0.98
N LYS A 32 -8.41 -41.57 -0.99
CA LYS A 32 -7.42 -42.46 -0.38
C LYS A 32 -7.49 -42.46 1.14
N ALA A 33 -7.83 -41.32 1.73
CA ALA A 33 -7.87 -41.17 3.17
C ALA A 33 -9.20 -41.60 3.81
N GLY A 34 -10.29 -41.71 3.03
CA GLY A 34 -11.50 -42.48 3.38
C GLY A 34 -12.06 -42.20 4.79
N SER A 35 -12.46 -43.25 5.52
CA SER A 35 -12.96 -43.12 6.90
C SER A 35 -11.89 -42.81 7.94
N LYS A 36 -10.60 -42.98 7.61
CA LYS A 36 -9.46 -42.71 8.51
C LYS A 36 -9.23 -41.22 8.73
N ILE A 37 -9.61 -40.38 7.75
CA ILE A 37 -9.60 -38.93 7.91
C ILE A 37 -10.42 -38.49 9.13
N THR A 38 -11.55 -39.14 9.42
CA THR A 38 -12.40 -38.78 10.56
C THR A 38 -11.70 -39.06 11.89
N GLU A 39 -10.85 -40.08 11.96
CA GLU A 39 -10.02 -40.38 13.14
C GLU A 39 -8.85 -39.40 13.27
N ASP A 40 -8.10 -39.12 12.20
CA ASP A 40 -6.97 -38.19 12.24
C ASP A 40 -7.40 -36.72 12.46
N LEU A 41 -8.58 -36.33 11.94
CA LEU A 41 -9.16 -35.00 12.20
C LEU A 41 -9.59 -34.84 13.67
N SER A 42 -9.89 -35.91 14.39
CA SER A 42 -10.24 -35.89 15.81
C SER A 42 -9.03 -35.68 16.74
N GLY A 43 -7.81 -35.95 16.25
CA GLY A 43 -6.54 -35.79 16.97
C GLY A 43 -5.94 -34.38 16.97
N GLY A 44 -6.71 -33.35 16.62
CA GLY A 44 -6.24 -31.95 16.62
C GLY A 44 -5.60 -31.46 15.31
N LEU A 45 -5.38 -32.33 14.34
CA LEU A 45 -4.81 -31.99 13.03
C LEU A 45 -5.65 -30.94 12.29
N LEU A 46 -6.98 -30.99 12.40
CA LEU A 46 -7.87 -29.96 11.87
C LEU A 46 -7.65 -28.60 12.54
N GLN A 47 -7.37 -28.59 13.84
CA GLN A 47 -7.15 -27.38 14.61
C GLN A 47 -5.83 -26.72 14.23
N ASP A 48 -4.77 -27.51 14.01
CA ASP A 48 -3.47 -26.98 13.60
C ASP A 48 -3.47 -26.48 12.15
N ILE A 49 -4.16 -27.18 11.24
CA ILE A 49 -4.41 -26.67 9.87
C ILE A 49 -5.19 -25.36 9.92
N THR A 50 -6.24 -25.27 10.75
CA THR A 50 -7.05 -24.05 10.87
C THR A 50 -6.24 -22.89 11.48
N LYS A 51 -5.40 -23.16 12.47
CA LYS A 51 -4.47 -22.17 13.05
C LYS A 51 -3.46 -21.70 12.00
N GLY A 52 -2.84 -22.62 11.26
CA GLY A 52 -1.89 -22.30 10.19
C GLY A 52 -2.51 -21.45 9.09
N ALA A 53 -3.71 -21.83 8.63
CA ALA A 53 -4.48 -21.06 7.64
C ALA A 53 -4.84 -19.66 8.16
N SER A 54 -5.21 -19.53 9.44
CA SER A 54 -5.56 -18.25 10.06
C SER A 54 -4.35 -17.32 10.20
N ILE A 55 -3.18 -17.85 10.59
CA ILE A 55 -1.93 -17.07 10.69
C ILE A 55 -1.51 -16.55 9.31
N LEU A 56 -1.56 -17.43 8.30
CA LEU A 56 -1.23 -17.06 6.93
C LEU A 56 -2.21 -16.01 6.38
N GLY A 57 -3.50 -16.16 6.66
CA GLY A 57 -4.53 -15.19 6.28
C GLY A 57 -4.32 -13.81 6.93
N MET A 58 -4.04 -13.77 8.24
CA MET A 58 -3.77 -12.52 8.95
C MET A 58 -2.48 -11.84 8.46
N PHE A 59 -1.44 -12.61 8.15
CA PHE A 59 -0.20 -12.09 7.60
C PHE A 59 -0.39 -11.44 6.23
N ILE A 60 -1.09 -12.13 5.31
CA ILE A 60 -1.38 -11.61 3.97
C ILE A 60 -2.22 -10.34 4.06
N LEU A 61 -3.24 -10.32 4.92
CA LEU A 61 -4.08 -9.14 5.11
C LEU A 61 -3.26 -7.91 5.51
N GLY A 62 -2.31 -8.06 6.45
CA GLY A 62 -1.40 -6.98 6.85
C GLY A 62 -0.53 -6.46 5.70
N SER A 63 0.02 -7.38 4.88
CA SER A 63 0.85 -7.01 3.73
C SER A 63 0.07 -6.32 2.61
N LEU A 64 -1.20 -6.69 2.41
CA LEU A 64 -2.06 -6.12 1.37
C LEU A 64 -2.48 -4.70 1.70
N VAL A 65 -2.77 -4.42 2.98
CA VAL A 65 -3.15 -3.08 3.43
C VAL A 65 -2.05 -2.07 3.12
N ASN A 66 -0.79 -2.37 3.48
CA ASN A 66 0.33 -1.45 3.22
C ASN A 66 0.57 -1.23 1.71
N ARG A 67 0.41 -2.27 0.89
CA ARG A 67 0.80 -2.21 -0.52
C ARG A 67 -0.27 -1.64 -1.47
N TRP A 68 -1.55 -1.76 -1.12
CA TRP A 68 -2.66 -1.37 -2.02
C TRP A 68 -3.45 -0.16 -1.54
N VAL A 69 -3.33 0.23 -0.27
CA VAL A 69 -3.98 1.44 0.26
C VAL A 69 -2.95 2.56 0.27
N SER A 70 -3.05 3.48 -0.70
CA SER A 70 -2.27 4.70 -0.73
C SER A 70 -3.12 5.87 -0.26
N ILE A 71 -2.68 6.54 0.80
CA ILE A 71 -3.25 7.79 1.29
C ILE A 71 -2.12 8.80 1.32
N SER A 72 -2.25 9.85 0.53
CA SER A 72 -1.33 10.97 0.53
C SER A 72 -2.09 12.18 1.04
N PHE A 73 -1.74 12.65 2.24
CA PHE A 73 -2.30 13.90 2.77
C PHE A 73 -1.49 15.07 2.20
N ALA A 74 -2.19 16.07 1.67
CA ALA A 74 -1.61 17.25 1.05
C ALA A 74 -1.24 18.45 1.97
N PRO A 75 -1.55 18.52 3.29
CA PRO A 75 -1.32 19.75 4.05
C PRO A 75 0.16 19.92 4.38
N THR A 76 0.78 20.90 3.72
CA THR A 76 2.17 21.33 3.86
C THR A 76 2.37 22.17 5.12
N VAL A 77 2.44 21.54 6.30
CA VAL A 77 2.46 22.26 7.60
C VAL A 77 3.81 22.94 7.92
N SER A 78 4.88 22.71 7.16
CA SER A 78 6.14 23.42 7.39
C SER A 78 7.03 23.52 6.15
N THR A 79 7.06 24.70 5.55
CA THR A 79 8.19 25.14 4.72
C THR A 79 9.33 25.52 5.65
N VAL A 80 10.28 24.61 5.88
CA VAL A 80 11.54 25.01 6.51
C VAL A 80 12.40 25.65 5.41
N LYS A 81 12.71 26.93 5.58
CA LYS A 81 13.72 27.61 4.77
C LYS A 81 15.04 26.87 4.95
N LEU A 82 15.65 26.41 3.87
CA LEU A 82 17.00 25.82 3.91
C LEU A 82 17.98 26.83 4.52
N ASP A 83 18.83 26.39 5.46
CA ASP A 83 19.91 27.22 6.01
C ASP A 83 20.84 27.71 4.90
N LYS A 84 21.40 28.93 5.10
CA LYS A 84 22.24 29.65 4.12
C LYS A 84 23.45 28.78 3.71
N GLY A 85 23.39 28.27 2.49
CA GLY A 85 24.43 27.41 1.90
C GLY A 85 23.93 26.09 1.30
N ALA A 86 22.65 25.74 1.47
CA ALA A 86 22.06 24.50 0.94
C ALA A 86 21.27 24.66 -0.39
N TYR A 87 21.16 25.88 -0.92
CA TYR A 87 20.50 26.20 -2.18
C TYR A 87 21.40 27.05 -3.08
N ILE A 88 21.20 26.94 -4.39
CA ILE A 88 21.91 27.75 -5.39
C ILE A 88 21.40 29.20 -5.29
N GLU A 89 22.24 30.13 -4.85
CA GLU A 89 21.95 31.57 -4.88
C GLU A 89 22.07 32.07 -6.33
N TRP A 90 20.95 32.01 -7.06
CA TRP A 90 20.86 32.48 -8.45
C TRP A 90 21.28 33.96 -8.64
N ASP A 91 21.25 34.74 -7.56
CA ASP A 91 21.67 36.15 -7.53
C ASP A 91 23.21 36.36 -7.59
N LYS A 92 24.01 35.32 -7.39
CA LYS A 92 25.50 35.39 -7.40
C LYS A 92 26.16 34.66 -8.57
N LEU A 93 25.39 34.07 -9.48
CA LEU A 93 25.92 33.35 -10.64
C LEU A 93 26.22 34.32 -11.80
N PRO A 94 27.38 34.22 -12.48
CA PRO A 94 27.69 35.04 -13.65
C PRO A 94 26.74 34.70 -14.82
N ALA A 95 26.24 35.73 -15.50
CA ALA A 95 25.22 35.57 -16.54
C ALA A 95 25.74 34.80 -17.76
N GLY A 96 24.99 33.77 -18.18
CA GLY A 96 25.26 32.99 -19.40
C GLY A 96 25.55 31.51 -19.15
N ALA A 97 26.16 30.85 -20.14
CA ALA A 97 26.39 29.39 -20.15
C ALA A 97 27.29 28.89 -19.00
N GLU A 98 28.15 29.75 -18.43
CA GLU A 98 29.00 29.43 -17.28
C GLU A 98 28.24 29.39 -15.94
N GLY A 99 27.20 30.22 -15.78
CA GLY A 99 26.31 30.18 -14.61
C GLY A 99 25.44 28.92 -14.57
N ILE A 100 25.04 28.44 -15.74
CA ILE A 100 24.29 27.18 -15.88
C ILE A 100 25.21 25.99 -15.56
N LYS A 101 26.46 25.99 -16.05
CA LYS A 101 27.43 24.92 -15.76
C LYS A 101 27.75 24.81 -14.26
N SER A 102 27.95 25.93 -13.57
CA SER A 102 28.20 25.95 -12.13
C SER A 102 26.96 25.59 -11.29
N ALA A 103 25.76 25.92 -11.75
CA ALA A 103 24.51 25.44 -11.14
C ALA A 103 24.35 23.91 -11.27
N LEU A 104 24.72 23.32 -12.42
CA LEU A 104 24.71 21.87 -12.62
C LEU A 104 25.80 21.14 -11.81
N GLU A 105 26.99 21.72 -11.64
CA GLU A 105 28.05 21.16 -10.78
C GLU A 105 27.66 21.23 -9.29
N GLN A 106 27.01 22.32 -8.84
CA GLN A 106 26.48 22.45 -7.47
C GLN A 106 25.30 21.50 -7.22
N GLN A 107 24.47 21.26 -8.23
CA GLN A 107 23.41 20.25 -8.15
C GLN A 107 23.97 18.81 -8.13
N ALA A 108 25.05 18.54 -8.87
CA ALA A 108 25.76 17.26 -8.82
C ALA A 108 26.44 17.00 -7.46
N ALA A 109 26.81 18.07 -6.74
CA ALA A 109 27.30 18.03 -5.37
C ALA A 109 26.18 17.86 -4.30
N GLY A 110 24.92 17.74 -4.71
CA GLY A 110 23.79 17.43 -3.83
C GLY A 110 23.02 18.64 -3.28
N LEU A 111 23.26 19.86 -3.80
CA LEU A 111 22.52 21.07 -3.41
C LEU A 111 21.20 21.18 -4.18
N SER A 112 20.12 21.59 -3.50
CA SER A 112 18.80 21.70 -4.12
C SER A 112 18.62 23.01 -4.89
N LEU A 113 18.00 22.93 -6.07
CA LEU A 113 17.68 24.08 -6.94
C LEU A 113 16.67 25.09 -6.34
N THR A 114 15.99 24.73 -5.25
CA THR A 114 14.89 25.52 -4.65
C THR A 114 15.10 25.68 -3.14
N SER A 115 14.94 26.91 -2.62
CA SER A 115 15.17 27.30 -1.20
C SER A 115 14.17 26.72 -0.19
N SER A 116 13.17 25.97 -0.67
CA SER A 116 12.10 25.39 0.16
C SER A 116 12.08 23.87 0.03
N LYS A 117 12.56 23.17 1.06
CA LYS A 117 12.19 21.77 1.27
C LYS A 117 10.92 21.80 2.10
N VAL A 118 9.79 21.56 1.44
CA VAL A 118 8.53 21.35 2.14
C VAL A 118 8.66 20.00 2.84
N THR A 119 8.89 20.01 4.15
CA THR A 119 8.79 18.79 4.95
C THR A 119 7.38 18.75 5.50
N THR A 120 6.57 17.89 4.89
CA THR A 120 5.21 17.63 5.33
C THR A 120 5.29 16.79 6.63
N LEU A 121 4.35 16.94 7.56
CA LEU A 121 4.27 16.06 8.74
C LEU A 121 4.13 14.58 8.31
N GLN A 122 3.54 14.35 7.16
CA GLN A 122 3.42 13.04 6.50
C GLN A 122 4.80 12.47 6.09
N ASP A 123 5.72 13.29 5.57
CA ASP A 123 7.05 12.82 5.14
C ASP A 123 7.91 12.34 6.32
N ASN A 124 7.81 13.01 7.46
CA ASN A 124 8.50 12.59 8.68
C ASN A 124 7.88 11.31 9.26
N LEU A 125 6.55 11.18 9.19
CA LEU A 125 5.83 10.01 9.71
C LEU A 125 6.00 8.78 8.82
N ASP A 126 5.93 8.93 7.49
CA ASP A 126 6.17 7.85 6.52
C ASP A 126 7.65 7.43 6.47
N SER A 127 8.58 8.32 6.80
CA SER A 127 9.98 7.95 6.97
C SER A 127 10.23 7.06 8.20
N LEU A 128 9.37 7.14 9.23
CA LEU A 128 9.45 6.28 10.41
C LEU A 128 8.63 5.01 10.24
N ILE A 129 7.39 5.12 9.73
CA ILE A 129 6.48 3.99 9.46
C ILE A 129 5.71 4.28 8.16
N PRO A 130 6.16 3.73 7.02
CA PRO A 130 5.45 3.91 5.75
C PRO A 130 4.06 3.26 5.84
N GLY A 131 3.01 4.01 5.53
CA GLY A 131 1.64 3.48 5.45
C GLY A 131 0.89 3.39 6.79
N LEU A 132 1.32 4.12 7.82
CA LEU A 132 0.58 4.22 9.09
C LEU A 132 -0.85 4.76 8.88
N ALA A 133 -1.01 5.75 8.01
CA ALA A 133 -2.33 6.32 7.67
C ALA A 133 -3.28 5.27 7.07
N ALA A 134 -2.78 4.45 6.15
CA ALA A 134 -3.52 3.34 5.58
C ALA A 134 -3.95 2.32 6.64
N LEU A 135 -3.05 1.99 7.57
CA LEU A 135 -3.33 1.07 8.67
C LEU A 135 -4.43 1.63 9.60
N CYS A 136 -4.35 2.91 9.98
CA CYS A 136 -5.39 3.57 10.77
C CYS A 136 -6.76 3.53 10.09
N LEU A 137 -6.83 3.80 8.77
CA LEU A 137 -8.08 3.73 8.03
C LEU A 137 -8.65 2.31 8.02
N THR A 138 -7.80 1.30 7.80
CA THR A 138 -8.28 -0.09 7.79
C THR A 138 -8.76 -0.57 9.16
N LEU A 139 -8.08 -0.18 10.25
CA LEU A 139 -8.57 -0.44 11.61
C LEU A 139 -9.93 0.25 11.85
N PHE A 140 -10.10 1.49 11.38
CA PHE A 140 -11.37 2.21 11.46
C PHE A 140 -12.50 1.51 10.69
N CYS A 141 -12.23 1.07 9.46
CA CYS A 141 -13.19 0.30 8.66
C CYS A 141 -13.55 -1.04 9.33
N MET A 142 -12.57 -1.77 9.89
CA MET A 142 -12.82 -3.00 10.63
C MET A 142 -13.66 -2.76 11.89
N TRP A 143 -13.44 -1.63 12.57
CA TRP A 143 -14.24 -1.24 13.72
C TRP A 143 -15.69 -0.93 13.32
N LEU A 144 -15.92 -0.28 12.19
CA LEU A 144 -17.27 -0.06 11.64
C LEU A 144 -17.97 -1.37 11.28
N LEU A 145 -17.24 -2.33 10.69
CA LEU A 145 -17.76 -3.67 10.40
C LEU A 145 -18.14 -4.42 11.69
N LYS A 146 -17.35 -4.29 12.77
CA LYS A 146 -17.71 -4.84 14.08
C LYS A 146 -18.99 -4.24 14.66
N LYS A 147 -19.35 -3.00 14.28
CA LYS A 147 -20.62 -2.37 14.63
C LYS A 147 -21.80 -2.78 13.73
N LYS A 148 -21.63 -3.81 12.88
CA LYS A 148 -22.64 -4.29 11.92
C LYS A 148 -23.07 -3.21 10.91
N VAL A 149 -22.23 -2.21 10.64
CA VAL A 149 -22.45 -1.27 9.54
C VAL A 149 -22.28 -2.02 8.23
N SER A 150 -23.18 -1.82 7.26
CA SER A 150 -23.08 -2.51 5.99
C SER A 150 -21.86 -2.02 5.20
N PRO A 151 -21.12 -2.92 4.51
CA PRO A 151 -19.98 -2.53 3.69
C PRO A 151 -20.30 -1.47 2.64
N ILE A 152 -21.54 -1.48 2.11
CA ILE A 152 -22.02 -0.49 1.13
C ILE A 152 -22.01 0.92 1.74
N ILE A 153 -22.49 1.07 2.99
CA ILE A 153 -22.48 2.36 3.69
C ILE A 153 -21.05 2.81 3.96
N ILE A 154 -20.14 1.90 4.29
CA ILE A 154 -18.72 2.24 4.51
C ILE A 154 -18.09 2.78 3.23
N ILE A 155 -18.34 2.13 2.08
CA ILE A 155 -17.83 2.57 0.78
C ILE A 155 -18.37 3.97 0.43
N LEU A 156 -19.68 4.18 0.56
CA LEU A 156 -20.28 5.49 0.30
C LEU A 156 -19.76 6.57 1.26
N GLY A 157 -19.60 6.24 2.54
CA GLY A 157 -19.03 7.14 3.54
C GLY A 157 -17.59 7.54 3.21
N LEU A 158 -16.74 6.59 2.84
CA LEU A 158 -15.36 6.86 2.41
C LEU A 158 -15.31 7.72 1.16
N PHE A 159 -16.24 7.51 0.21
CA PHE A 159 -16.33 8.32 -1.01
C PHE A 159 -16.67 9.78 -0.68
N VAL A 160 -17.67 10.01 0.18
CA VAL A 160 -18.04 11.36 0.64
C VAL A 160 -16.89 12.03 1.39
N VAL A 161 -16.26 11.31 2.33
CA VAL A 161 -15.10 11.82 3.09
C VAL A 161 -13.93 12.17 2.15
N GLY A 162 -13.66 11.34 1.14
CA GLY A 162 -12.62 11.60 0.15
C GLY A 162 -12.87 12.89 -0.64
N ILE A 163 -14.11 13.13 -1.09
CA ILE A 163 -14.48 14.37 -1.78
C ILE A 163 -14.31 15.58 -0.85
N VAL A 164 -14.76 15.48 0.40
CA VAL A 164 -14.66 16.57 1.37
C VAL A 164 -13.20 16.91 1.69
N PHE A 165 -12.35 15.90 1.91
CA PHE A 165 -10.92 16.11 2.16
C PHE A 165 -10.18 16.68 0.96
N HIS A 166 -10.59 16.33 -0.26
CA HIS A 166 -10.04 16.93 -1.47
C HIS A 166 -10.42 18.40 -1.59
N LEU A 167 -11.68 18.75 -1.34
CA LEU A 167 -12.16 20.14 -1.39
C LEU A 167 -11.53 21.04 -0.32
N ILE A 168 -11.16 20.48 0.83
CA ILE A 168 -10.48 21.19 1.93
C ILE A 168 -8.96 21.29 1.66
N GLY A 169 -8.43 20.66 0.61
CA GLY A 169 -7.00 20.66 0.28
C GLY A 169 -6.15 19.82 1.24
N LEU A 170 -6.79 18.88 1.95
CA LEU A 170 -6.17 18.00 2.93
C LEU A 170 -5.70 16.67 2.30
N MET A 171 -6.20 16.33 1.11
CA MET A 171 -5.86 15.12 0.36
C MET A 171 -5.88 15.40 -1.15
#